data_AF-A0A1B1YMA4-F1
#
_entry.id   AF-A0A1B1YMA4-F1
#
_cell.length_a   1.000
_cell.length_b   1.000
_cell.length_c   1.000
_cell.angle_alpha   90.00
_cell.angle_beta   90.00
_cell.angle_gamma   90.00
#
_symmetry.space_group_name_H-M   'P 1'
#
loop_
_entity.id
_entity.type
_entity.pdbx_description
1 polymer ?
#
loop_
_entity_poly.entity_id
_entity_poly.type
_entity_poly.pdbx_seq_one_letter_code
_entity_poly.pdbx_strand_id
1 'polypeptide(L)'
;MSNIVKLKKLISIIGDEAFNKLVKQYPGMNVYIPKKYDRKFYDRKQRNKQLREDYFAGMEIPDLMVKYNLSKATVYKIIEKR
;
A
#
# COMPACT_ATOMS: atom_id res chain seq x y z
N MET A 1 11.23 1.72 -22.05
CA MET A 1 11.82 2.93 -21.41
C MET A 1 13.04 2.51 -20.60
N SER A 2 14.20 3.12 -20.85
CA SER A 2 15.44 2.85 -20.10
C SER A 2 15.30 3.23 -18.63
N ASN A 3 15.95 2.49 -17.73
CA ASN A 3 15.91 2.72 -16.27
C ASN A 3 16.40 4.14 -15.92
N ILE A 4 17.36 4.65 -16.68
CA ILE A 4 17.91 6.01 -16.53
C ILE A 4 16.82 7.09 -16.67
N VAL A 5 15.86 6.89 -17.58
CA VAL A 5 14.76 7.86 -17.80
C VAL A 5 13.81 7.88 -16.60
N LYS A 6 13.58 6.73 -15.96
CA LYS A 6 12.75 6.63 -14.75
C LYS A 6 13.43 7.32 -13.56
N LEU A 7 14.74 7.14 -13.40
CA LEU A 7 15.51 7.78 -12.34
C LEU A 7 15.53 9.30 -12.49
N LYS A 8 15.71 9.83 -13.71
CA LYS A 8 15.61 11.29 -13.96
C LYS A 8 14.25 11.85 -13.56
N LYS A 9 13.15 11.16 -13.89
CA LYS A 9 11.81 11.57 -13.46
C LYS A 9 11.66 11.52 -11.94
N LEU A 10 12.22 10.49 -11.30
CA LEU A 10 12.18 10.36 -9.84
C LEU A 10 12.94 11.53 -9.18
N ILE A 11 14.17 11.83 -9.63
CA ILE A 11 14.96 12.97 -9.15
C ILE A 11 14.16 14.28 -9.27
N SER A 12 13.47 14.49 -10.39
CA SER A 12 12.63 15.69 -10.58
C SER A 12 11.44 15.79 -9.62
N ILE A 13 10.95 14.68 -9.05
CA ILE A 13 9.79 14.67 -8.15
C ILE A 13 10.21 14.90 -6.69
N ILE A 14 11.31 14.28 -6.26
CA ILE A 14 11.75 14.29 -4.85
C ILE A 14 12.96 15.22 -4.58
N GLY A 15 13.64 15.69 -5.62
CA GLY A 15 14.85 16.51 -5.53
C GLY A 15 16.14 15.70 -5.32
N ASP A 16 17.28 16.29 -5.69
CA ASP A 16 18.60 15.64 -5.65
C ASP A 16 19.03 15.23 -4.24
N GLU A 17 18.76 16.05 -3.23
CA GLU A 17 19.15 15.77 -1.85
C GLU A 17 18.43 14.53 -1.29
N ALA A 18 17.12 14.43 -1.53
CA ALA A 18 16.32 13.29 -1.09
C ALA A 18 16.69 12.02 -1.86
N PHE A 19 16.94 12.14 -3.16
CA PHE A 19 17.38 11.02 -4.00
C PHE A 19 18.73 10.46 -3.52
N ASN A 20 19.69 11.33 -3.19
CA ASN A 20 20.98 10.90 -2.64
C ASN A 20 20.85 10.16 -1.30
N LYS A 21 19.94 10.59 -0.42
CA LYS A 21 19.63 9.85 0.83
C LYS A 21 19.05 8.47 0.52
N LEU A 22 18.17 8.37 -0.48
CA LEU A 22 17.51 7.13 -0.88
C LEU A 22 18.54 6.12 -1.43
N VAL A 23 19.46 6.57 -2.28
CA VAL A 23 20.55 5.74 -2.82
C VAL A 23 21.48 5.24 -1.71
N LYS A 24 21.80 6.09 -0.72
CA LYS A 24 22.64 5.72 0.42
C LYS A 24 21.97 4.70 1.35
N GLN A 25 20.67 4.83 1.60
CA GLN A 25 19.95 3.97 2.55
C GLN A 25 19.49 2.64 1.94
N TYR A 26 19.20 2.59 0.63
CA TYR A 26 18.64 1.41 -0.03
C TYR A 26 19.41 1.01 -1.31
N PRO A 27 20.74 0.81 -1.26
CA PRO A 27 21.50 0.41 -2.43
C PRO A 27 21.13 -1.02 -2.86
N GLY A 28 20.88 -1.22 -4.16
CA GLY A 28 20.58 -2.55 -4.73
C GLY A 28 19.21 -3.13 -4.36
N MET A 29 18.38 -2.41 -3.59
CA MET A 29 17.04 -2.86 -3.21
C MET A 29 15.98 -2.45 -4.22
N ASN A 30 15.01 -3.34 -4.44
CA ASN A 30 13.83 -3.05 -5.24
C ASN A 30 12.72 -2.46 -4.35
N VAL A 31 12.45 -1.16 -4.50
CA VAL A 31 11.36 -0.49 -3.79
C VAL A 31 10.10 -0.49 -4.67
N TYR A 32 9.02 -1.09 -4.16
CA TYR A 32 7.72 -1.08 -4.82
C TYR A 32 6.95 0.20 -4.48
N ILE A 33 6.58 0.98 -5.50
CA ILE A 33 5.69 2.13 -5.36
C ILE A 33 4.25 1.68 -5.64
N PRO A 34 3.34 1.68 -4.63
CA PRO A 34 1.98 1.24 -4.81
C PRO A 34 1.16 2.23 -5.67
N LYS A 35 0.28 1.70 -6.54
CA LYS A 35 -0.64 2.51 -7.37
C LYS A 35 -1.61 3.40 -6.56
N LYS A 36 -1.89 3.00 -5.31
CA LYS A 36 -2.72 3.74 -4.36
C LYS A 36 -2.01 3.65 -3.01
N TYR A 37 -1.49 4.78 -2.53
CA TYR A 37 -0.89 4.90 -1.22
C TYR A 37 -1.92 5.52 -0.28
N ASP A 38 -2.40 4.74 0.68
CA ASP A 38 -3.21 5.23 1.79
C ASP A 38 -2.35 5.13 3.05
N ARG A 39 -2.12 6.27 3.72
CA ARG A 39 -1.31 6.31 4.95
C ARG A 39 -1.91 5.45 6.06
N LYS A 40 -3.24 5.29 6.11
CA LYS A 40 -3.92 4.48 7.13
C LYS A 40 -3.83 2.97 6.87
N PHE A 41 -3.69 2.57 5.60
CA PHE A 41 -3.68 1.15 5.20
C PHE A 41 -2.47 0.82 4.31
N TYR A 42 -1.31 1.37 4.65
CA TYR A 42 -0.07 1.16 3.88
C TYR A 42 0.33 -0.31 3.88
N ASP A 43 0.16 -1.01 5.01
CA ASP A 43 0.32 -2.44 5.11
C ASP A 43 -0.99 -3.17 4.79
N ARG A 44 -1.08 -3.65 3.56
CA ARG A 44 -2.23 -4.44 3.10
C ARG A 44 -2.43 -5.70 3.91
N LYS A 45 -1.36 -6.35 4.38
CA LYS A 45 -1.46 -7.59 5.18
C LYS A 45 -2.05 -7.26 6.55
N GLN A 46 -1.54 -6.22 7.21
CA GLN A 46 -2.04 -5.78 8.50
C GLN A 46 -3.50 -5.33 8.41
N ARG A 47 -3.87 -4.51 7.42
CA ARG A 47 -5.28 -4.14 7.20
C ARG A 47 -6.16 -5.37 7.03
N ASN A 48 -5.77 -6.29 6.17
CA ASN A 48 -6.58 -7.47 5.89
C ASN A 48 -6.73 -8.36 7.13
N LYS A 49 -5.73 -8.38 8.02
CA LYS A 49 -5.83 -9.04 9.33
C LYS A 49 -6.86 -8.33 10.21
N GLN A 50 -6.76 -7.01 10.38
CA GLN A 50 -7.71 -6.21 11.18
C GLN A 50 -9.15 -6.31 10.67
N LEU A 51 -9.34 -6.29 9.34
CA LEU A 51 -10.66 -6.44 8.73
C LEU A 51 -11.30 -7.79 9.08
N ARG A 52 -10.50 -8.87 9.10
CA ARG A 52 -10.99 -10.19 9.53
C ARG A 52 -11.31 -10.22 11.02
N GLU A 53 -10.46 -9.62 11.86
CA GLU A 53 -10.70 -9.53 13.30
C GLU A 53 -12.00 -8.76 13.60
N ASP A 54 -12.23 -7.62 12.94
CA ASP A 54 -13.47 -6.86 13.06
C ASP A 54 -14.69 -7.67 12.59
N TYR A 55 -14.55 -8.43 11.49
CA TYR A 55 -15.63 -9.31 11.00
C TYR A 55 -15.95 -10.41 12.02
N PHE A 56 -14.94 -11.07 12.59
CA PHE A 56 -15.14 -12.09 13.62
C PHE A 56 -15.65 -11.52 14.95
N ALA A 57 -15.42 -10.23 15.21
CA ALA A 57 -16.01 -9.51 16.33
C ALA A 57 -17.48 -9.13 16.12
N GLY A 58 -18.07 -9.43 14.96
CA GLY A 58 -19.48 -9.20 14.64
C GLY A 58 -19.76 -7.92 13.85
N MET A 59 -18.74 -7.28 13.26
CA MET A 59 -18.96 -6.11 12.40
C MET A 59 -19.57 -6.52 11.04
N GLU A 60 -20.61 -5.82 10.63
CA GLU A 60 -21.33 -6.08 9.39
C GLU A 60 -20.52 -5.65 8.15
N ILE A 61 -20.77 -6.33 7.01
CA ILE A 61 -20.06 -6.07 5.74
C ILE A 61 -20.15 -4.60 5.28
N PRO A 62 -21.32 -3.92 5.35
CA PRO A 62 -21.40 -2.50 4.98
C PRO A 62 -20.50 -1.60 5.83
N ASP A 63 -20.38 -1.87 7.12
CA ASP A 63 -19.54 -1.09 8.04
C ASP A 63 -18.06 -1.31 7.75
N LEU A 64 -17.67 -2.56 7.45
CA LEU A 64 -16.31 -2.89 7.01
C LEU A 64 -15.94 -2.18 5.69
N MET A 65 -16.88 -2.09 4.74
CA MET A 65 -16.65 -1.39 3.49
C MET A 65 -16.35 0.09 3.71
N VAL A 66 -17.10 0.75 4.61
CA VAL A 66 -16.90 2.16 4.94
C VAL A 66 -15.61 2.35 5.74
N LYS A 67 -15.39 1.56 6.80
CA LYS A 67 -14.22 1.67 7.69
C LYS A 67 -12.90 1.47 6.96
N TYR A 68 -12.85 0.51 6.02
CA TYR A 68 -11.64 0.18 5.27
C TYR A 68 -11.57 0.80 3.87
N ASN A 69 -12.61 1.54 3.47
CA ASN A 69 -12.76 2.11 2.13
C ASN A 69 -12.52 1.07 1.01
N LEU A 70 -13.19 -0.09 1.15
CA LEU A 70 -13.05 -1.21 0.23
C LEU A 70 -14.38 -1.53 -0.45
N SER A 71 -14.30 -1.98 -1.71
CA SER A 71 -15.47 -2.51 -2.40
C SER A 71 -15.96 -3.79 -1.73
N LYS A 72 -17.28 -4.05 -1.79
CA LYS A 72 -17.92 -5.27 -1.27
C LYS A 72 -17.19 -6.54 -1.71
N ALA A 73 -16.88 -6.65 -3.00
CA ALA A 73 -16.15 -7.79 -3.56
C ALA A 73 -14.75 -7.96 -2.96
N THR A 74 -14.07 -6.87 -2.61
CA THR A 74 -12.73 -6.94 -1.98
C THR A 74 -12.85 -7.38 -0.53
N VAL A 75 -13.85 -6.92 0.21
CA VAL A 75 -14.13 -7.36 1.59
C VAL A 75 -14.38 -8.86 1.62
N TYR A 76 -15.27 -9.40 0.77
CA TYR A 76 -15.50 -10.84 0.68
C TYR A 76 -14.23 -11.63 0.34
N LYS A 77 -13.45 -11.19 -0.67
CA LYS A 77 -12.18 -11.85 -1.04
C LYS A 77 -11.18 -11.89 0.11
N ILE A 78 -11.17 -10.88 0.98
CA ILE A 78 -10.28 -10.84 2.14
C ILE A 78 -10.75 -11.84 3.19
N ILE A 79 -12.06 -11.89 3.47
CA ILE A 79 -12.65 -12.82 4.45
C ILE A 79 -12.49 -14.28 3.99
N GLU A 80 -12.71 -14.56 2.70
CA GLU A 80 -12.70 -15.91 2.11
C GLU A 80 -11.29 -16.49 1.95
N LYS A 81 -10.28 -15.67 1.67
CA LYS A 81 -8.87 -16.10 1.70
C LYS A 81 -8.45 -16.37 3.15
N ARG A 82 -8.65 -17.60 3.63
CA ARG A 82 -8.01 -18.13 4.83
C ARG A 82 -6.52 -18.38 4.57
#